data_AF-A0A5C7P3Z1-F1
#
_entry.id   AF-A0A5C7P3Z1-F1
#
_cell.length_a   1.000
_cell.length_b   1.000
_cell.length_c   1.000
_cell.angle_alpha   90.00
_cell.angle_beta   90.00
_cell.angle_gamma   90.00
#
_symmetry.space_group_name_H-M   'P 1'
#
loop_
_entity.id
_entity.type
_entity.pdbx_description
1 polymer ?
#
loop_
_entity_poly.entity_id
_entity_poly.type
_entity_poly.pdbx_seq_one_letter_code
_entity_poly.pdbx_strand_id
1 'polypeptide(L)' 'MTKANQVTTTTTTETTFDGAQYIKECGSVSSAIRKLHSEGKTRGEIAKMLNKRYQHVRNVLLTPLKKKEA' A
#
# COMPACT_ATOMS: atom_id res chain seq x y z
N MET A 1 9.38 -34.72 -1.23
CA MET A 1 9.25 -33.79 -0.09
C MET A 1 8.56 -32.52 -0.57
N THR A 2 7.23 -32.48 -0.55
CA THR A 2 6.46 -31.33 -1.03
C THR A 2 6.23 -30.39 0.13
N LYS A 3 6.87 -29.22 0.10
CA LYS A 3 6.76 -28.21 1.16
C LYS A 3 5.35 -27.64 1.19
N ALA A 4 4.66 -27.82 2.32
CA ALA A 4 3.41 -27.15 2.63
C ALA A 4 3.65 -25.63 2.69
N ASN A 5 2.86 -24.84 1.95
CA ASN A 5 2.87 -23.39 2.10
C ASN A 5 1.59 -22.96 2.82
N GLN A 6 1.77 -22.51 4.06
CA GLN A 6 0.71 -21.98 4.90
C GLN A 6 0.29 -20.62 4.35
N VAL A 7 -0.86 -20.57 3.66
CA VAL A 7 -1.52 -19.31 3.34
C VAL A 7 -2.19 -18.82 4.62
N THR A 8 -1.47 -18.03 5.40
CA THR A 8 -2.03 -17.30 6.54
C THR A 8 -2.89 -16.13 6.01
N THR A 9 -4.13 -16.42 5.69
CA THR A 9 -5.20 -15.41 5.69
C THR A 9 -5.57 -15.13 7.15
N THR A 10 -4.78 -14.27 7.80
CA THR A 10 -5.14 -13.70 9.10
C THR A 10 -6.19 -12.61 8.90
N THR A 11 -7.42 -12.98 9.19
CA THR A 11 -8.54 -12.12 9.58
C THR A 11 -8.14 -11.31 10.83
N THR A 12 -8.25 -9.98 10.81
CA THR A 12 -8.14 -9.14 12.02
C THR A 12 -8.97 -7.86 11.85
N THR A 13 -10.12 -7.88 12.52
CA THR A 13 -10.89 -6.77 13.14
C THR A 13 -11.27 -5.55 12.30
N GLU A 14 -12.59 -5.43 12.17
CA GLU A 14 -13.40 -4.27 11.78
C GLU A 14 -12.93 -2.96 12.43
N THR A 15 -12.02 -2.27 11.77
CA THR A 15 -12.01 -0.81 11.75
C THR A 15 -12.12 -0.47 10.28
N THR A 16 -13.22 0.18 9.90
CA THR A 16 -13.56 0.53 8.52
C THR A 16 -12.57 1.58 8.01
N PHE A 17 -11.38 1.14 7.59
CA PHE A 17 -10.45 1.98 6.86
C PHE A 17 -10.93 2.05 5.40
N ASP A 18 -11.56 3.16 5.04
CA ASP A 18 -11.90 3.42 3.65
C ASP A 18 -10.65 3.94 2.90
N GLY A 19 -9.94 3.03 2.25
CA GLY A 19 -8.79 3.36 1.43
C GLY A 19 -9.12 4.31 0.27
N ALA A 20 -10.35 4.31 -0.25
CA ALA A 20 -10.75 5.22 -1.33
C ALA A 20 -10.84 6.66 -0.83
N GLN A 21 -11.38 6.86 0.37
CA GLN A 21 -11.42 8.17 1.02
C GLN A 21 -10.01 8.70 1.32
N TYR A 22 -9.13 7.86 1.88
CA TYR A 22 -7.75 8.26 2.17
C TYR A 22 -6.96 8.66 0.92
N ILE A 23 -7.21 8.02 -0.23
CA ILE A 23 -6.62 8.41 -1.52
C ILE A 23 -7.06 9.82 -1.94
N LYS A 24 -8.34 10.18 -1.72
CA LYS A 24 -8.85 11.52 -2.02
C LYS A 24 -8.21 12.57 -1.13
N GLU A 25 -8.07 12.29 0.16
CA GLU A 25 -7.40 13.18 1.13
C GLU A 25 -5.93 13.44 0.77
N CYS A 26 -5.22 12.41 0.30
CA CYS A 26 -3.84 12.54 -0.16
C CYS A 26 -3.70 13.12 -1.58
N GLY A 27 -4.82 13.35 -2.28
CA GLY A 27 -4.90 13.83 -3.67
C GLY A 27 -4.53 12.82 -4.75
N SER A 28 -3.63 11.87 -4.45
CA SER A 28 -3.27 10.80 -5.39
C SER A 28 -2.95 9.47 -4.70
N VAL A 29 -3.13 8.38 -5.44
CA VAL A 29 -2.77 7.03 -5.00
C VAL A 29 -1.29 6.94 -4.64
N SER A 30 -0.43 7.58 -5.43
CA SER A 30 1.02 7.57 -5.20
C SER A 30 1.42 8.31 -3.92
N SER A 31 0.74 9.41 -3.61
CA SER A 31 0.92 10.17 -2.37
C SER A 31 0.50 9.35 -1.16
N ALA A 32 -0.69 8.75 -1.21
CA ALA A 32 -1.21 7.88 -0.16
C ALA A 32 -0.27 6.70 0.16
N ILE A 33 0.25 6.02 -0.88
CA ILE A 33 1.22 4.92 -0.73
C ILE A 33 2.49 5.40 -0.03
N ARG A 34 3.05 6.55 -0.43
CA ARG A 34 4.28 7.08 0.15
C ARG A 34 4.08 7.52 1.60
N LYS A 35 2.92 8.11 1.91
CA LYS A 35 2.55 8.53 3.27
C LYS A 35 2.43 7.33 4.21
N LEU A 36 1.67 6.30 3.83
CA LEU A 36 1.58 5.06 4.60
C LEU A 36 2.94 4.36 4.76
N HIS A 37 3.79 4.40 3.73
CA HIS A 37 5.14 3.85 3.85
C HIS A 37 6.03 4.66 4.80
N SER A 38 5.91 5.99 4.83
CA SER A 38 6.61 6.84 5.80
C SER A 38 6.12 6.62 7.23
N GLU A 39 4.86 6.21 7.41
CA GLU A 39 4.28 5.76 8.69
C GLU A 39 4.77 4.35 9.10
N GLY A 40 5.66 3.73 8.33
CA GLY A 40 6.24 2.42 8.62
C GLY A 40 5.39 1.23 8.18
N LYS A 41 4.30 1.45 7.45
CA LYS A 41 3.50 0.34 6.91
C LYS A 41 4.27 -0.41 5.84
N THR A 42 4.17 -1.73 5.88
CA THR A 42 4.79 -2.61 4.88
C THR A 42 4.01 -2.53 3.56
N ARG A 43 4.68 -2.87 2.47
CA ARG A 43 4.07 -2.89 1.12
C ARG A 43 2.83 -3.78 1.04
N GLY A 44 2.82 -4.88 1.79
CA GLY A 44 1.70 -5.82 1.85
C GLY A 44 0.50 -5.24 2.59
N GLU A 45 0.73 -4.55 3.71
CA GLU A 45 -0.32 -3.85 4.45
C GLU A 45 -0.92 -2.73 3.61
N ILE A 46 -0.09 -1.90 2.98
CA ILE A 46 -0.55 -0.79 2.12
C ILE A 46 -1.44 -1.32 0.98
N ALA A 47 -1.04 -2.42 0.35
CA ALA A 47 -1.81 -3.05 -0.73
C ALA A 47 -3.21 -3.48 -0.25
N LYS A 48 -3.31 -4.05 0.96
CA LYS A 48 -4.57 -4.43 1.58
C LYS A 48 -5.41 -3.20 1.98
N MET A 49 -4.80 -2.23 2.64
CA MET A 49 -5.46 -1.00 3.11
C MET A 49 -6.05 -0.17 1.97
N LEU A 50 -5.32 -0.04 0.85
CA LEU A 50 -5.76 0.76 -0.30
C LEU A 50 -6.53 -0.04 -1.36
N ASN A 51 -6.72 -1.35 -1.13
CA ASN A 51 -7.25 -2.28 -2.13
C ASN A 51 -6.54 -2.14 -3.51
N LYS A 52 -5.20 -2.19 -3.50
CA LYS A 52 -4.35 -2.07 -4.69
C LYS A 52 -3.45 -3.29 -4.85
N ARG A 53 -3.09 -3.60 -6.10
CA ARG A 53 -2.15 -4.67 -6.40
C ARG A 53 -0.77 -4.36 -5.80
N TYR A 54 -0.16 -5.34 -5.13
CA TYR A 54 1.17 -5.22 -4.52
C TYR A 54 2.24 -4.64 -5.47
N GLN A 55 2.24 -5.08 -6.75
CA GLN A 55 3.16 -4.58 -7.76
C GLN A 55 3.03 -3.07 -7.98
N HIS A 56 1.83 -2.51 -7.91
CA HIS A 56 1.61 -1.07 -8.05
C HIS A 56 2.26 -0.31 -6.89
N VAL A 57 2.04 -0.78 -5.65
CA VAL A 57 2.67 -0.23 -4.44
C VAL A 57 4.19 -0.28 -4.55
N ARG A 58 4.74 -1.44 -4.95
CA ARG A 58 6.18 -1.60 -5.20
C ARG A 58 6.70 -0.62 -6.24
N ASN A 59 6.02 -0.50 -7.38
CA ASN A 59 6.45 0.38 -8.47
C ASN A 59 6.46 1.85 -8.03
N VAL A 60 5.43 2.28 -7.28
CA VAL A 60 5.36 3.65 -6.75
C VAL A 60 6.55 3.94 -5.83
N LEU A 61 6.88 3.02 -4.92
CA LEU A 61 7.97 3.22 -3.96
C LEU A 61 9.36 3.18 -4.61
N LEU A 62 9.54 2.36 -5.66
CA LEU A 62 10.79 2.28 -6.41
C LEU A 62 11.00 3.46 -7.35
N THR A 63 9.92 4.07 -7.85
CA THR A 63 10.02 5.18 -8.79
C THR A 63 10.38 6.45 -8.03
N PRO A 64 11.54 7.08 -8.31
CA PRO A 64 11.89 8.35 -7.69
C PRO A 64 10.94 9.46 -8.13
N LEU A 65 10.72 10.46 -7.27
CA LEU A 65 9.95 11.65 -7.64
C LEU A 65 10.74 12.41 -8.71
N LYS A 66 10.12 12.68 -9.86
CA LYS A 66 10.71 13.57 -10.86
C LYS A 66 10.88 14.94 -10.22
N LYS A 67 12.10 15.49 -10.22
CA LYS A 67 12.28 16.91 -9.92
C LYS A 67 11.50 17.69 -10.96
N LYS A 68 10.58 18.54 -10.50
CA LYS A 68 10.05 19.60 -11.35
C LYS A 68 11.23 20.54 -11.58
N GLU A 69 11.78 20.57 -12.79
CA GLU A 69 12.77 21.59 -13.14
C GLU A 69 12.06 22.94 -12.92
N ALA A 70 12.68 23.76 -12.07
CA ALA A 70 12.16 25.04 -11.62
C ALA A 70 12.48 26.13 -12.64
#